data_AF-A0A5E6NKW4-F1
#
_entry.id   AF-A0A5E6NKW4-F1
#
_cell.length_a   1.000
_cell.length_b   1.000
_cell.length_c   1.000
_cell.angle_alpha   90.00
_cell.angle_beta   90.00
_cell.angle_gamma   90.00
#
_symmetry.space_group_name_H-M   'P 1'
#
loop_
_entity.id
_entity.type
_entity.pdbx_description
1 polymer ?
#
loop_
_entity_poly.entity_id
_entity_poly.type
_entity_poly.pdbx_seq_one_letter_code
_entity_poly.pdbx_strand_id
1 'polypeptide(L)'
;MLNFCSNNVRNKLKAFREQLKAANEGSDVTEEELYQFLKHFHLLNYDLAKEKGIVLSLLQSHISQFNKDTSPHSIWCEILAEVQNFNQNAGTITLDTLPDDLVEYFKPKARDHIPEELTKENVEGDREAQPATDWGHHATAQKLALATLIGSWNEGNEADIKVVTQIVGEDYSNWITNLRETLQIHDCPLSYKNGLWRFKDRLKSWQELGSRLF
;
A
#
# COMPACT_ATOMS: atom_id res chain seq x y z
N MET A 1 -18.33 -15.58 40.41
CA MET A 1 -18.50 -14.92 39.09
C MET A 1 -17.41 -13.86 38.98
N LEU A 2 -16.40 -14.06 38.12
CA LEU A 2 -15.21 -13.21 38.10
C LEU A 2 -15.54 -11.79 37.59
N ASN A 3 -15.28 -10.78 38.42
CA ASN A 3 -15.50 -9.36 38.12
C ASN A 3 -14.34 -8.80 37.26
N PHE A 4 -14.18 -9.29 36.03
CA PHE A 4 -13.15 -8.78 35.12
C PHE A 4 -13.48 -7.39 34.52
N CYS A 5 -14.74 -6.94 34.59
CA CYS A 5 -15.16 -5.64 34.05
C CYS A 5 -15.69 -4.70 35.15
N SER A 6 -15.28 -3.43 35.07
CA SER A 6 -15.75 -2.38 35.99
C SER A 6 -17.26 -2.12 35.82
N ASN A 7 -17.90 -1.62 36.89
CA ASN A 7 -19.33 -1.25 36.85
C ASN A 7 -19.63 -0.25 35.73
N ASN A 8 -18.70 0.65 35.42
CA ASN A 8 -18.85 1.63 34.35
C ASN A 8 -18.93 0.95 32.97
N VAL A 9 -18.04 -0.01 32.69
CA VAL A 9 -18.08 -0.78 31.43
C VAL A 9 -19.38 -1.57 31.32
N ARG A 10 -19.84 -2.20 32.40
CA ARG A 10 -21.13 -2.93 32.43
C ARG A 10 -22.32 -2.02 32.14
N ASN A 11 -22.34 -0.81 32.71
CA ASN A 11 -23.39 0.16 32.47
C ASN A 11 -23.41 0.62 31.00
N LYS A 12 -22.23 0.86 30.40
CA LYS A 12 -22.13 1.21 28.97
C LYS A 12 -22.62 0.08 28.07
N LEU A 13 -22.19 -1.16 28.31
CA LEU A 13 -22.67 -2.33 27.56
C LEU A 13 -24.18 -2.53 27.68
N LYS A 14 -24.74 -2.26 28.87
CA LYS A 14 -26.19 -2.31 29.08
C LYS A 14 -26.91 -1.25 28.25
N ALA A 15 -26.39 -0.03 28.19
CA ALA A 15 -26.96 1.02 27.33
C ALA A 15 -26.95 0.62 25.85
N PHE A 16 -25.87 0.02 25.34
CA PHE A 16 -25.84 -0.50 23.97
C PHE A 16 -26.92 -1.55 23.71
N ARG A 17 -27.15 -2.48 24.64
CA ARG A 17 -28.23 -3.49 24.49
C ARG A 17 -29.61 -2.88 24.44
N GLU A 18 -29.89 -1.92 25.31
CA GLU A 18 -31.20 -1.26 25.35
C GLU A 18 -31.49 -0.56 24.02
N GLN A 19 -30.48 0.09 23.43
CA GLN A 19 -30.62 0.74 22.12
C GLN A 19 -30.73 -0.26 20.97
N LEU A 20 -29.92 -1.31 20.96
CA LEU A 20 -30.01 -2.34 19.91
C LEU A 20 -31.34 -3.11 19.97
N LYS A 21 -31.87 -3.36 21.17
CA LYS A 21 -33.20 -3.95 21.36
C LYS A 21 -34.29 -3.05 20.78
N ALA A 22 -34.22 -1.75 21.04
CA ALA A 22 -35.18 -0.80 20.48
C ALA A 22 -35.10 -0.74 18.95
N ALA A 23 -33.88 -0.77 18.39
CA ALA A 23 -33.66 -0.80 16.94
C ALA A 23 -34.14 -2.10 16.27
N ASN A 24 -34.08 -3.22 16.97
CA ASN A 24 -34.54 -4.54 16.50
C ASN A 24 -36.01 -4.83 16.88
N GLU A 25 -36.86 -3.79 16.86
CA GLU A 25 -38.31 -3.90 17.11
C GLU A 25 -38.66 -4.56 18.45
N GLY A 26 -37.81 -4.40 19.46
CA GLY A 26 -37.99 -4.96 20.80
C GLY A 26 -37.40 -6.36 21.01
N SER A 27 -36.75 -6.94 19.99
CA SER A 27 -36.08 -8.24 20.09
C SER A 27 -34.74 -8.12 20.83
N ASP A 28 -34.50 -9.02 21.81
CA ASP A 28 -33.23 -9.05 22.53
C ASP A 28 -32.09 -9.51 21.62
N VAL A 29 -30.92 -8.88 21.80
CA VAL A 29 -29.71 -9.17 21.04
C VAL A 29 -28.82 -10.14 21.82
N THR A 30 -28.31 -11.16 21.15
CA THR A 30 -27.40 -12.15 21.74
C THR A 30 -26.03 -11.54 22.09
N GLU A 31 -25.25 -12.21 22.94
CA GLU A 31 -23.86 -11.79 23.25
C GLU A 31 -22.99 -11.69 21.99
N GLU A 32 -23.14 -12.64 21.08
CA GLU A 32 -22.35 -12.71 19.85
C GLU A 32 -22.70 -11.55 18.92
N GLU A 33 -23.98 -11.25 18.72
CA GLU A 33 -24.41 -10.12 17.90
C GLU A 33 -23.98 -8.78 18.49
N LEU A 34 -24.07 -8.62 19.81
CA LEU A 34 -23.56 -7.42 20.49
C LEU A 34 -22.05 -7.28 20.27
N TYR A 35 -21.29 -8.37 20.38
CA TYR A 35 -19.86 -8.37 20.14
C TYR A 35 -19.51 -8.01 18.70
N GLN A 36 -20.20 -8.61 17.72
CA GLN A 36 -20.01 -8.29 16.30
C GLN A 36 -20.39 -6.83 16.00
N PHE A 37 -21.46 -6.30 16.60
CA PHE A 37 -21.82 -4.90 16.47
C PHE A 37 -20.71 -3.98 16.98
N LEU A 38 -20.22 -4.20 18.21
CA LEU A 38 -19.17 -3.38 18.81
C LEU A 38 -17.84 -3.42 18.04
N LYS A 39 -17.57 -4.51 17.30
CA LYS A 39 -16.39 -4.63 16.44
C LYS A 39 -16.45 -3.70 15.23
N HIS A 40 -17.63 -3.39 14.73
CA HIS A 40 -17.85 -2.55 13.54
C HIS A 40 -18.34 -1.14 13.90
N PHE A 41 -18.80 -0.93 15.13
CA PHE A 41 -19.26 0.37 15.61
C PHE A 41 -18.07 1.27 15.92
N HIS A 42 -17.84 2.25 15.04
CA HIS A 42 -16.80 3.26 15.22
C HIS A 42 -17.44 4.61 15.54
N LEU A 43 -17.28 5.07 16.79
CA LEU A 43 -17.61 6.45 17.15
C LEU A 43 -16.39 7.34 16.89
N LEU A 44 -16.42 8.05 15.78
CA LEU A 44 -15.35 8.97 15.40
C LEU A 44 -15.68 10.35 15.97
N ASN A 45 -14.91 10.77 16.96
CA ASN A 45 -15.02 12.12 17.50
C ASN A 45 -14.18 13.07 16.62
N TYR A 46 -14.84 13.72 15.66
CA TYR A 46 -14.18 14.73 14.84
C TYR A 46 -14.36 16.12 15.45
N ASP A 47 -13.27 16.85 15.64
CA ASP A 47 -13.30 18.30 15.93
C ASP A 47 -13.54 19.07 14.62
N LEU A 48 -14.76 18.96 14.09
CA LEU A 48 -15.26 19.78 12.97
C LEU A 48 -15.93 21.07 13.46
N ALA A 49 -15.90 21.34 14.77
CA ALA A 49 -16.58 22.47 15.38
C ALA A 49 -15.90 23.82 15.09
N LYS A 50 -14.66 23.80 14.58
CA LYS A 50 -13.87 25.01 14.30
C LYS A 50 -13.75 25.23 12.79
N GLU A 51 -14.06 26.45 12.38
CA GLU A 51 -13.98 26.94 11.00
C GLU A 51 -12.55 26.83 10.41
N LYS A 52 -11.53 26.81 11.29
CA LYS A 52 -10.12 26.64 10.92
C LYS A 52 -9.50 25.55 11.77
N GLY A 53 -8.99 24.51 11.13
CA GLY A 53 -8.34 23.39 11.79
C GLY A 53 -7.57 22.51 10.81
N ILE A 54 -6.54 21.83 11.33
CA ILE A 54 -5.70 20.90 10.56
C ILE A 54 -6.57 19.81 9.90
N VAL A 55 -7.64 19.38 10.57
CA VAL A 55 -8.58 18.37 10.07
C VAL A 55 -9.23 18.80 8.74
N LEU A 56 -9.64 20.07 8.62
CA LEU A 56 -10.23 20.57 7.37
C LEU A 56 -9.22 20.53 6.21
N SER A 57 -7.98 20.92 6.48
CA SER A 57 -6.91 20.86 5.48
C SER A 57 -6.57 19.42 5.08
N LEU A 58 -6.60 18.47 6.03
CA LEU A 58 -6.41 17.04 5.74
C LEU A 58 -7.57 16.47 4.92
N LEU A 59 -8.81 16.82 5.24
CA LEU A 59 -9.99 16.40 4.49
C LEU A 59 -9.94 16.94 3.05
N GLN A 60 -9.64 18.22 2.88
CA GLN A 60 -9.48 18.82 1.54
C GLN A 60 -8.34 18.17 0.75
N SER A 61 -7.23 17.80 1.42
CA SER A 61 -6.13 17.03 0.81
C SER A 61 -6.56 15.63 0.38
N HIS A 62 -7.42 14.96 1.15
CA HIS A 62 -7.97 13.67 0.74
C HIS A 62 -8.94 13.79 -0.44
N ILE A 63 -9.82 14.79 -0.42
CA ILE A 63 -10.76 15.06 -1.52
C ILE A 63 -9.99 15.33 -2.83
N SER A 64 -8.90 16.10 -2.76
CA SER A 64 -8.09 16.44 -3.95
C SER A 64 -7.38 15.25 -4.61
N GLN A 65 -7.28 14.11 -3.91
CA GLN A 65 -6.71 12.89 -4.50
C GLN A 65 -7.61 12.27 -5.57
N PHE A 66 -8.92 12.52 -5.51
CA PHE A 66 -9.91 11.93 -6.41
C PHE A 66 -10.30 12.85 -7.56
N ASN A 67 -10.35 14.17 -7.30
CA ASN A 67 -10.71 15.15 -8.31
C ASN A 67 -9.75 16.35 -8.29
N LYS A 68 -9.10 16.62 -9.43
CA LYS A 68 -8.19 17.75 -9.62
C LYS A 68 -8.83 18.95 -10.34
N ASP A 69 -9.97 18.75 -10.98
CA ASP A 69 -10.62 19.76 -11.83
C ASP A 69 -11.58 20.64 -11.03
N THR A 70 -12.15 20.09 -9.97
CA THR A 70 -13.04 20.80 -9.05
C THR A 70 -12.29 21.16 -7.77
N SER A 71 -12.51 22.38 -7.27
CA SER A 71 -11.94 22.84 -6.00
C SER A 71 -12.35 21.88 -4.86
N PRO A 72 -11.40 21.31 -4.10
CA PRO A 72 -11.70 20.45 -2.96
C PRO A 72 -12.55 21.14 -1.89
N HIS A 73 -12.46 22.46 -1.81
CA HIS A 73 -13.29 23.26 -0.92
C HIS A 73 -14.75 23.28 -1.36
N SER A 74 -15.02 23.36 -2.67
CA SER A 74 -16.40 23.34 -3.20
C SER A 74 -17.07 21.99 -2.91
N ILE A 75 -16.37 20.89 -3.19
CA ILE A 75 -16.85 19.53 -2.91
C ILE A 75 -17.14 19.36 -1.41
N TRP A 76 -16.26 19.90 -0.55
CA TRP A 76 -16.49 19.89 0.89
C TRP A 76 -17.75 20.68 1.30
N CYS A 77 -18.01 21.83 0.70
CA CYS A 77 -19.23 22.60 0.93
C CYS A 77 -20.49 21.84 0.49
N GLU A 78 -20.43 21.13 -0.63
CA GLU A 78 -21.53 20.27 -1.11
C GLU A 78 -21.80 19.11 -0.14
N ILE A 79 -20.75 18.44 0.35
CA ILE A 79 -20.88 17.41 1.41
C ILE A 79 -21.55 17.99 2.66
N LEU A 80 -21.09 19.16 3.11
CA LEU A 80 -21.68 19.81 4.29
C LEU A 80 -23.16 20.14 4.10
N ALA A 81 -23.53 20.67 2.93
CA ALA A 81 -24.92 20.97 2.61
C ALA A 81 -25.78 19.69 2.63
N GLU A 82 -25.29 18.61 2.05
CA GLU A 82 -26.00 17.33 2.02
C GLU A 82 -26.20 16.76 3.43
N VAL A 83 -25.13 16.74 4.24
CA VAL A 83 -25.20 16.30 5.63
C VAL A 83 -26.17 17.16 6.44
N GLN A 84 -26.18 18.48 6.23
CA GLN A 84 -27.12 19.39 6.90
C GLN A 84 -28.57 19.09 6.52
N ASN A 85 -28.84 18.84 5.24
CA ASN A 85 -30.18 18.49 4.75
C ASN A 85 -30.69 17.16 5.34
N PHE A 86 -29.83 16.14 5.39
CA PHE A 86 -30.16 14.86 6.02
C PHE A 86 -30.36 15.01 7.52
N ASN A 87 -29.51 15.79 8.19
CA ASN A 87 -29.60 16.02 9.64
C ASN A 87 -30.93 16.69 10.04
N GLN A 88 -31.45 17.64 9.24
CA GLN A 88 -32.77 18.24 9.48
C GLN A 88 -33.91 17.22 9.51
N ASN A 89 -33.78 16.15 8.71
CA ASN A 89 -34.79 15.11 8.58
C ASN A 89 -34.47 13.85 9.40
N ALA A 90 -33.42 13.88 10.23
CA ALA A 90 -32.86 12.70 10.89
C ALA A 90 -32.62 11.52 9.92
N GLY A 91 -32.28 11.85 8.67
CA GLY A 91 -32.10 10.89 7.60
C GLY A 91 -30.81 10.09 7.77
N THR A 92 -30.80 8.88 7.22
CA THR A 92 -29.60 8.02 7.19
C THR A 92 -28.87 8.24 5.87
N ILE A 93 -27.55 8.48 5.95
CA ILE A 93 -26.69 8.60 4.78
C ILE A 93 -26.12 7.22 4.46
N THR A 94 -26.40 6.75 3.24
CA THR A 94 -25.85 5.56 2.61
C THR A 94 -25.34 5.93 1.21
N LEU A 95 -24.58 5.05 0.56
CA LEU A 95 -24.14 5.29 -0.82
C LEU A 95 -25.34 5.46 -1.79
N ASP A 96 -26.43 4.75 -1.55
CA ASP A 96 -27.64 4.79 -2.38
C ASP A 96 -28.47 6.06 -2.19
N THR A 97 -28.29 6.76 -1.06
CA THR A 97 -29.04 7.99 -0.74
C THR A 97 -28.28 9.27 -1.09
N LEU A 98 -26.99 9.16 -1.43
CA LEU A 98 -26.17 10.31 -1.81
C LEU A 98 -26.44 10.69 -3.27
N PRO A 99 -26.36 11.99 -3.63
CA PRO A 99 -26.44 12.43 -5.02
C PRO A 99 -25.34 11.79 -5.88
N ASP A 100 -25.72 11.31 -7.07
CA ASP A 100 -24.78 10.69 -8.03
C ASP A 100 -23.60 11.60 -8.36
N ASP A 101 -23.86 12.90 -8.53
CA ASP A 101 -22.85 13.93 -8.80
C ASP A 101 -21.79 13.98 -7.69
N LEU A 102 -22.22 13.86 -6.43
CA LEU A 102 -21.33 13.89 -5.27
C LEU A 102 -20.49 12.61 -5.21
N VAL A 103 -21.09 11.46 -5.51
CA VAL A 103 -20.39 10.17 -5.59
C VAL A 103 -19.37 10.18 -6.75
N GLU A 104 -19.68 10.82 -7.86
CA GLU A 104 -18.82 10.91 -9.03
C GLU A 104 -17.50 11.63 -8.75
N TYR A 105 -17.48 12.64 -7.87
CA TYR A 105 -16.23 13.31 -7.46
C TYR A 105 -15.20 12.35 -6.85
N PHE A 106 -15.63 11.23 -6.26
CA PHE A 106 -14.76 10.26 -5.59
C PHE A 106 -14.48 9.01 -6.42
N LYS A 107 -15.02 8.91 -7.64
CA LYS A 107 -14.66 7.80 -8.54
C LYS A 107 -13.19 7.96 -8.95
N PRO A 108 -12.37 6.89 -8.83
CA PRO A 108 -11.01 6.93 -9.31
C PRO A 108 -11.03 7.26 -10.80
N LYS A 109 -10.50 8.43 -11.19
CA LYS A 109 -10.29 8.70 -12.62
C LYS A 109 -9.35 7.62 -13.15
N ALA A 110 -9.68 7.07 -14.31
CA ALA A 110 -8.77 6.21 -15.05
C ALA A 110 -7.42 6.93 -15.06
N ARG A 111 -6.35 6.24 -14.60
CA ARG A 111 -5.01 6.82 -14.49
C ARG A 111 -4.78 7.66 -15.73
N ASP A 112 -4.51 8.95 -15.57
CA ASP A 112 -4.07 9.80 -16.67
C ASP A 112 -2.97 8.97 -17.36
N HIS A 113 -3.25 8.53 -18.60
CA HIS A 113 -2.21 7.94 -19.40
C HIS A 113 -1.08 8.95 -19.36
N ILE A 114 0.12 8.50 -18.99
CA ILE A 114 1.29 9.35 -19.10
C ILE A 114 1.22 9.92 -20.54
N PRO A 115 1.14 11.26 -20.70
CA PRO A 115 0.97 11.88 -22.01
C PRO A 115 1.92 11.24 -22.99
N GLU A 116 1.50 11.01 -24.24
CA GLU A 116 2.37 10.34 -25.21
C GLU A 116 3.75 11.02 -25.30
N GLU A 117 3.77 12.34 -25.11
CA GLU A 117 4.97 13.19 -25.03
C GLU A 117 5.91 12.86 -23.86
N LEU A 118 5.39 12.36 -22.74
CA LEU A 118 6.14 11.96 -21.54
C LEU A 118 6.43 10.44 -21.49
N THR A 119 5.71 9.63 -22.26
CA THR A 119 6.08 8.22 -22.53
C THR A 119 7.07 8.07 -23.66
N LYS A 120 7.12 9.04 -24.58
CA LYS A 120 8.21 9.16 -25.55
C LYS A 120 9.36 9.82 -24.82
N GLU A 121 10.22 8.99 -24.25
CA GLU A 121 11.63 9.35 -24.32
C GLU A 121 11.96 9.48 -25.83
N ASN A 122 11.77 10.69 -26.38
CA ASN A 122 12.59 11.12 -27.49
C ASN A 122 14.01 11.25 -26.91
N VAL A 123 14.70 10.12 -26.74
CA VAL A 123 16.17 10.11 -26.68
C VAL A 123 16.67 10.35 -28.11
N GLU A 124 16.27 11.46 -28.71
CA GLU A 124 16.96 12.05 -29.85
C GLU A 124 17.81 13.17 -29.28
N GLY A 125 18.94 12.76 -28.67
CA GLY A 125 19.88 13.63 -27.98
C GLY A 125 20.81 12.84 -27.05
N ASP A 126 21.81 12.18 -27.63
CA ASP A 126 23.11 11.87 -27.02
C ASP A 126 23.13 11.15 -25.66
N ARG A 127 22.39 10.04 -25.55
CA ARG A 127 22.99 8.87 -24.91
C ARG A 127 23.07 7.83 -26.00
N GLU A 128 24.28 7.58 -26.51
CA GLU A 128 24.57 6.25 -27.04
C GLU A 128 23.99 5.28 -26.00
N ALA A 129 22.93 4.55 -26.35
CA ALA A 129 22.45 3.46 -25.51
C ALA A 129 23.70 2.63 -25.26
N GLN A 130 24.20 2.66 -24.02
CA GLN A 130 25.34 1.84 -23.68
C GLN A 130 24.96 0.44 -24.14
N PRO A 131 25.78 -0.19 -25.00
CA PRO A 131 25.41 -1.47 -25.57
C PRO A 131 25.00 -2.39 -24.42
N ALA A 132 23.86 -3.07 -24.59
CA ALA A 132 23.35 -3.97 -23.57
C ALA A 132 24.48 -4.90 -23.15
N THR A 133 24.75 -4.97 -21.85
CA THR A 133 25.82 -5.79 -21.30
C THR A 133 25.47 -7.24 -21.59
N ASP A 134 26.37 -7.97 -22.26
CA ASP A 134 26.24 -9.42 -22.39
C ASP A 134 26.60 -10.05 -21.03
N TRP A 135 25.60 -10.18 -20.15
CA TRP A 135 25.78 -10.76 -18.83
C TRP A 135 26.14 -12.24 -18.91
N GLY A 136 25.75 -12.89 -20.00
CA GLY A 136 26.20 -14.23 -20.35
C GLY A 136 27.73 -14.30 -20.43
N HIS A 137 28.41 -13.38 -21.11
CA HIS A 137 29.88 -13.40 -21.27
C HIS A 137 30.65 -12.49 -20.30
N HIS A 138 29.97 -11.84 -19.36
CA HIS A 138 30.59 -10.96 -18.39
C HIS A 138 31.53 -11.72 -17.42
N ALA A 139 32.57 -11.05 -16.90
CA ALA A 139 33.53 -11.66 -15.98
C ALA A 139 32.90 -12.24 -14.69
N THR A 140 31.75 -11.71 -14.28
CA THR A 140 30.99 -12.16 -13.11
C THR A 140 29.83 -13.10 -13.44
N ALA A 141 29.70 -13.56 -14.70
CA ALA A 141 28.55 -14.36 -15.16
C ALA A 141 28.30 -15.60 -14.30
N GLN A 142 29.35 -16.34 -13.92
CA GLN A 142 29.22 -17.53 -13.07
C GLN A 142 28.72 -17.18 -11.66
N LYS A 143 29.19 -16.07 -11.07
CA LYS A 143 28.72 -15.60 -9.76
C LYS A 143 27.26 -15.14 -9.81
N LEU A 144 26.88 -14.46 -10.89
CA LEU A 144 25.49 -14.07 -11.16
C LEU A 144 24.57 -15.27 -11.41
N ALA A 145 25.07 -16.32 -12.06
CA ALA A 145 24.31 -17.56 -12.27
C ALA A 145 23.99 -18.26 -10.95
N LEU A 146 24.98 -18.36 -10.03
CA LEU A 146 24.76 -18.87 -8.67
C LEU A 146 23.78 -17.99 -7.88
N ALA A 147 23.90 -16.66 -7.99
CA ALA A 147 22.94 -15.74 -7.39
C ALA A 147 21.52 -15.96 -7.95
N THR A 148 21.38 -16.24 -9.26
CA THR A 148 20.09 -16.49 -9.92
C THR A 148 19.44 -17.78 -9.40
N LEU A 149 20.26 -18.81 -9.14
CA LEU A 149 19.81 -20.06 -8.51
C LEU A 149 19.23 -19.79 -7.11
N ILE A 150 19.94 -19.02 -6.29
CA ILE A 150 19.50 -18.59 -4.96
C ILE A 150 18.21 -17.74 -5.06
N GLY A 151 18.13 -16.86 -6.06
CA GLY A 151 16.99 -16.01 -6.37
C GLY A 151 16.90 -14.74 -5.53
N SER A 152 16.85 -14.88 -4.21
CA SER A 152 16.85 -13.73 -3.29
C SER A 152 17.34 -14.13 -1.90
N TRP A 153 18.01 -13.21 -1.21
CA TRP A 153 18.49 -13.41 0.15
C TRP A 153 18.59 -12.06 0.88
N ASN A 154 18.54 -12.10 2.21
CA ASN A 154 18.71 -10.92 3.06
C ASN A 154 20.10 -10.93 3.73
N GLU A 155 20.90 -9.91 3.46
CA GLU A 155 22.24 -9.75 4.02
C GLU A 155 22.23 -9.51 5.54
N GLY A 156 21.13 -8.99 6.09
CA GLY A 156 20.93 -8.86 7.53
C GLY A 156 20.49 -10.14 8.24
N ASN A 157 20.26 -11.24 7.51
CA ASN A 157 19.84 -12.53 8.07
C ASN A 157 21.01 -13.54 8.04
N GLU A 158 21.54 -13.89 9.21
CA GLU A 158 22.65 -14.84 9.34
C GLU A 158 22.35 -16.23 8.73
N ALA A 159 21.09 -16.68 8.77
CA ALA A 159 20.71 -17.96 8.19
C ALA A 159 20.81 -17.93 6.67
N ASP A 160 20.35 -16.84 6.05
CA ASP A 160 20.47 -16.62 4.60
C ASP A 160 21.95 -16.59 4.19
N ILE A 161 22.78 -15.84 4.93
CA ILE A 161 24.23 -15.77 4.66
C ILE A 161 24.88 -17.15 4.72
N LYS A 162 24.55 -17.97 5.74
CA LYS A 162 25.07 -19.34 5.84
C LYS A 162 24.69 -20.20 4.63
N VAL A 163 23.42 -20.16 4.20
CA VAL A 163 22.95 -20.94 3.04
C VAL A 163 23.62 -20.45 1.75
N VAL A 164 23.70 -19.15 1.54
CA VAL A 164 24.38 -18.56 0.37
C VAL A 164 25.84 -18.97 0.34
N THR A 165 26.55 -18.90 1.47
CA THR A 165 27.96 -19.27 1.58
C THR A 165 28.19 -20.74 1.21
N GLN A 166 27.29 -21.63 1.64
CA GLN A 166 27.34 -23.06 1.30
C GLN A 166 27.10 -23.31 -0.19
N ILE A 167 26.15 -22.61 -0.81
CA ILE A 167 25.82 -22.78 -2.23
C ILE A 167 26.94 -22.28 -3.13
N VAL A 168 27.52 -21.12 -2.79
CA VAL A 168 28.57 -20.51 -3.60
C VAL A 168 29.92 -21.21 -3.42
N GLY A 169 30.19 -21.76 -2.25
CA GLY A 169 31.43 -22.51 -1.97
C GLY A 169 32.66 -21.63 -1.75
N GLU A 170 32.49 -20.31 -1.63
CA GLU A 170 33.51 -19.35 -1.19
C GLU A 170 32.95 -18.46 -0.07
N ASP A 171 33.83 -17.71 0.59
CA ASP A 171 33.40 -16.78 1.64
C ASP A 171 32.45 -15.70 1.09
N TYR A 172 31.34 -15.46 1.80
CA TYR A 172 30.31 -14.51 1.36
C TYR A 172 30.87 -13.10 1.11
N SER A 173 31.80 -12.62 1.95
CA SER A 173 32.36 -11.28 1.82
C SER A 173 33.17 -11.10 0.53
N ASN A 174 33.83 -12.17 0.07
CA ASN A 174 34.56 -12.19 -1.20
C ASN A 174 33.61 -12.30 -2.39
N TRP A 175 32.61 -13.17 -2.31
CA TRP A 175 31.64 -13.35 -3.38
C TRP A 175 30.80 -12.10 -3.63
N ILE A 176 30.24 -11.51 -2.56
CA ILE A 176 29.31 -10.38 -2.66
C ILE A 176 29.97 -9.12 -3.21
N THR A 177 31.28 -8.95 -3.01
CA THR A 177 32.05 -7.81 -3.55
C THR A 177 31.95 -7.75 -5.07
N ASN A 178 32.04 -8.89 -5.74
CA ASN A 178 31.90 -8.97 -7.20
C ASN A 178 30.49 -8.57 -7.66
N LEU A 179 29.46 -8.98 -6.92
CA LEU A 179 28.07 -8.60 -7.24
C LEU A 179 27.80 -7.12 -6.99
N ARG A 180 28.42 -6.52 -5.96
CA ARG A 180 28.34 -5.07 -5.71
C ARG A 180 28.95 -4.25 -6.83
N GLU A 181 30.05 -4.71 -7.42
CA GLU A 181 30.65 -4.07 -8.59
C GLU A 181 29.67 -4.07 -9.78
N THR A 182 28.96 -5.19 -10.00
CA THR A 182 27.97 -5.25 -11.10
C THR A 182 26.82 -4.27 -10.93
N LEU A 183 26.48 -3.82 -9.70
CA LEU A 183 25.42 -2.84 -9.46
C LEU A 183 25.73 -1.46 -10.06
N GLN A 184 27.00 -1.16 -10.36
CA GLN A 184 27.40 0.09 -11.02
C GLN A 184 27.10 0.09 -12.52
N ILE A 185 26.83 -1.08 -13.10
CA ILE A 185 26.48 -1.23 -14.51
C ILE A 185 24.99 -0.95 -14.66
N HIS A 186 24.65 -0.05 -15.61
CA HIS A 186 23.32 0.54 -15.74
C HIS A 186 22.18 -0.50 -15.91
N ASP A 187 22.47 -1.62 -16.57
CA ASP A 187 21.53 -2.69 -16.87
C ASP A 187 21.70 -3.94 -15.99
N CYS A 188 22.31 -3.79 -14.81
CA CYS A 188 22.49 -4.89 -13.86
C CYS A 188 21.17 -5.67 -13.59
N PRO A 189 21.17 -7.01 -13.75
CA PRO A 189 19.97 -7.82 -13.55
C PRO A 189 19.61 -7.96 -12.06
N LEU A 190 20.57 -7.71 -11.17
CA LEU A 190 20.45 -7.80 -9.73
C LEU A 190 20.06 -6.43 -9.13
N SER A 191 19.35 -6.46 -8.01
CA SER A 191 18.99 -5.27 -7.24
C SER A 191 19.24 -5.49 -5.76
N TYR A 192 19.66 -4.42 -5.09
CA TYR A 192 19.89 -4.38 -3.65
C TYR A 192 19.09 -3.24 -3.02
N LYS A 193 18.28 -3.55 -2.01
CA LYS A 193 17.53 -2.53 -1.24
C LYS A 193 17.33 -2.98 0.20
N ASN A 194 17.79 -2.16 1.15
CA ASN A 194 17.60 -2.39 2.58
C ASN A 194 18.04 -3.79 3.05
N GLY A 195 19.21 -4.26 2.61
CA GLY A 195 19.71 -5.60 2.95
C GLY A 195 19.17 -6.73 2.05
N LEU A 196 18.10 -6.51 1.29
CA LEU A 196 17.52 -7.53 0.41
C LEU A 196 18.16 -7.50 -0.98
N TRP A 197 18.73 -8.64 -1.38
CA TRP A 197 19.21 -8.92 -2.72
C TRP A 197 18.15 -9.69 -3.51
N ARG A 198 17.84 -9.27 -4.74
CA ARG A 198 16.88 -9.94 -5.63
C ARG A 198 17.08 -9.58 -7.11
N PHE A 199 16.69 -10.48 -8.00
CA PHE A 199 16.68 -10.21 -9.45
C PHE A 199 15.46 -9.39 -9.86
N LYS A 200 15.66 -8.44 -10.79
CA LYS A 200 14.59 -7.61 -11.37
C LYS A 200 13.62 -8.45 -12.19
N ASP A 201 14.15 -9.35 -13.01
CA ASP A 201 13.42 -10.35 -13.78
C ASP A 201 14.14 -11.70 -13.67
N ARG A 202 13.58 -12.61 -12.87
CA ARG A 202 14.19 -13.91 -12.58
C ARG A 202 14.17 -14.84 -13.79
N LEU A 203 13.12 -14.80 -14.61
CA LEU A 203 12.97 -15.69 -15.76
C LEU A 203 13.99 -15.32 -16.84
N LYS A 204 14.08 -14.03 -17.17
CA LYS A 204 15.05 -13.52 -18.14
C LYS A 204 16.49 -13.79 -17.69
N SER A 205 16.79 -13.50 -16.41
CA SER A 205 18.14 -13.73 -15.86
C SER A 205 18.53 -15.21 -15.91
N TRP A 206 17.58 -16.14 -15.68
CA TRP A 206 17.84 -17.58 -15.79
C TRP A 206 18.11 -18.02 -17.23
N GLN A 207 17.39 -17.48 -18.21
CA GLN A 207 17.62 -17.77 -19.62
C GLN A 207 19.01 -17.31 -20.10
N GLU A 208 19.49 -16.18 -19.57
CA GLU A 208 20.77 -15.57 -19.95
C GLU A 208 21.97 -16.18 -19.21
N LEU A 209 21.83 -16.46 -17.90
CA LEU A 209 22.93 -16.87 -17.03
C LEU A 209 22.93 -18.36 -16.69
N GLY A 210 21.80 -19.06 -16.86
CA GLY A 210 21.64 -20.45 -16.41
C GLY A 210 22.64 -21.42 -17.04
N SER A 211 23.06 -21.16 -18.29
CA SER A 211 24.08 -21.96 -18.98
C SER A 211 25.49 -21.82 -18.40
N ARG A 212 25.71 -20.91 -17.44
CA ARG A 212 27.01 -20.71 -16.77
C ARG A 212 27.18 -21.53 -15.49
N LEU A 213 26.16 -22.32 -15.11
CA LEU A 213 26.25 -23.25 -13.99
C LEU A 213 26.97 -24.57 -14.34
N PHE A 214 27.20 -24.84 -15.63
CA PHE A 214 27.80 -26.08 -16.15
C PHE A 214 28.82 -25.80 -17.25
#